data_AF-A0A9Q4FG41-F1
#
_entry.id   AF-A0A9Q4FG41-F1
#
_cell.length_a   1.000
_cell.length_b   1.000
_cell.length_c   1.000
_cell.angle_alpha   90.00
_cell.angle_beta   90.00
_cell.angle_gamma   90.00
#
_symmetry.space_group_name_H-M   'P 1'
#
loop_
_entity.id
_entity.type
_entity.pdbx_description
1 polymer ?
#
loop_
_entity_poly.entity_id
_entity_poly.type
_entity_poly.pdbx_seq_one_letter_code
_entity_poly.pdbx_strand_id
1 'polypeptide(L)'
;MRFLILAFVLGSGLGMWVAWTWQATRYGLQLSAQQLTWQREREQAALAVIDWQNAEQSRRRALEVRLHDSDTTIHKELSDAQTSQARLRDRLATADLRLSVLLASPSIGDAMPAAADASGMVHGSPRGELDPAAAGRIVAITDYGDQGLIALKACQAYVREIAH
;
A
#
# COMPACT_ATOMS: atom_id res chain seq x y z
N MET A 1 61.23 -64.06 -41.55
CA MET A 1 61.26 -63.39 -40.22
C MET A 1 60.62 -62.00 -40.23
N ARG A 2 61.06 -61.01 -41.03
CA ARG A 2 60.49 -59.62 -41.03
C ARG A 2 58.97 -59.50 -41.30
N PHE A 3 58.41 -60.26 -42.24
CA PHE A 3 56.97 -60.21 -42.56
C PHE A 3 56.06 -60.74 -41.44
N LEU A 4 56.51 -61.77 -40.71
CA LEU A 4 55.76 -62.30 -39.55
C LEU A 4 55.71 -61.29 -38.40
N ILE A 5 56.81 -60.58 -38.15
CA ILE A 5 56.89 -59.53 -37.12
C ILE A 5 55.95 -58.38 -37.47
N LEU A 6 55.93 -57.93 -38.73
CA LEU A 6 55.03 -56.87 -39.19
C LEU A 6 53.54 -57.26 -39.06
N ALA A 7 53.18 -58.49 -39.42
CA ALA A 7 51.80 -58.98 -39.29
C ALA A 7 51.36 -59.04 -37.81
N PHE A 8 52.25 -59.45 -36.91
CA PHE A 8 51.96 -59.54 -35.48
C PHE A 8 51.78 -58.15 -34.84
N VAL A 9 52.61 -57.18 -35.22
CA VAL A 9 52.52 -55.79 -34.75
C VAL A 9 51.22 -55.13 -35.25
N LEU A 10 50.88 -55.31 -36.52
CA LEU A 10 49.64 -54.78 -37.10
C LEU A 10 48.38 -55.42 -36.48
N GLY A 11 48.38 -56.73 -36.29
CA GLY A 11 47.26 -57.44 -35.66
C GLY A 11 47.03 -56.99 -34.21
N SER A 12 48.10 -56.81 -33.45
CA SER A 12 48.03 -56.34 -32.05
C SER A 12 47.52 -54.90 -31.95
N GLY A 13 47.95 -54.01 -32.87
CA GLY A 13 47.50 -52.62 -32.91
C GLY A 13 45.99 -52.50 -33.20
N LEU A 14 45.46 -53.30 -34.13
CA LEU A 14 44.03 -53.32 -34.45
C LEU A 14 43.18 -53.85 -33.29
N GLY A 15 43.61 -54.92 -32.63
CA GLY A 15 42.92 -55.46 -31.46
C GLY A 15 42.85 -54.46 -30.30
N MET A 16 43.95 -53.77 -30.03
CA MET A 16 44.00 -52.73 -29.00
C MET A 16 43.12 -51.52 -29.36
N TRP A 17 43.03 -51.14 -30.63
CA TRP A 17 42.19 -50.03 -31.07
C TRP A 17 40.69 -50.35 -30.95
N VAL A 18 40.27 -51.57 -31.32
CA VAL A 18 38.87 -52.02 -31.17
C VAL A 18 38.49 -52.14 -29.70
N ALA A 19 39.36 -52.70 -28.86
CA ALA A 19 39.12 -52.77 -27.42
C ALA A 19 38.98 -51.37 -26.80
N TRP A 20 39.84 -50.42 -27.19
CA TRP A 20 39.81 -49.05 -26.71
C TRP A 20 38.54 -48.30 -27.13
N THR A 21 38.12 -48.41 -28.40
CA THR A 21 36.92 -47.73 -28.92
C THR A 21 35.65 -48.23 -28.24
N TRP A 22 35.55 -49.54 -28.00
CA TRP A 22 34.44 -50.12 -27.25
C TRP A 22 34.40 -49.61 -25.81
N GLN A 23 35.55 -49.60 -25.14
CA GLN A 23 35.69 -49.10 -23.77
C GLN A 23 35.34 -47.60 -23.69
N ALA A 24 35.85 -46.78 -24.60
CA ALA A 24 35.56 -45.35 -24.67
C ALA A 24 34.07 -45.04 -24.89
N THR A 25 33.39 -45.82 -25.75
CA THR A 25 31.95 -45.65 -26.00
C THR A 25 31.12 -45.97 -24.75
N ARG A 26 31.48 -47.06 -24.05
CA ARG A 26 30.83 -47.47 -22.78
C ARG A 26 31.02 -46.43 -21.68
N TYR A 27 32.23 -45.90 -21.50
CA TYR A 27 32.49 -44.85 -20.52
C TYR A 27 31.79 -43.54 -20.89
N GLY A 28 31.79 -43.16 -22.16
CA GLY A 28 31.09 -41.97 -22.64
C GLY A 28 29.58 -42.00 -22.34
N LEU A 29 28.93 -43.17 -22.53
CA LEU A 29 27.53 -43.37 -22.19
C LEU A 29 27.25 -43.25 -20.68
N GLN A 30 28.16 -43.73 -19.83
CA GLN A 30 28.01 -43.60 -18.37
C GLN A 30 28.21 -42.15 -17.91
N LEU A 31 29.20 -41.46 -18.48
CA LEU A 31 29.47 -40.04 -18.21
C LEU A 31 28.28 -39.16 -18.63
N SER A 32 27.70 -39.39 -19.82
CA SER A 32 26.54 -38.63 -20.28
C SER A 32 25.30 -38.91 -19.44
N ALA A 33 25.08 -40.16 -19.04
CA ALA A 33 23.97 -40.52 -18.16
C ALA A 33 24.06 -39.80 -16.80
N GLN A 34 25.26 -39.77 -16.19
CA GLN A 34 25.49 -39.02 -14.95
C GLN A 34 25.31 -37.52 -15.15
N GLN A 35 25.86 -36.94 -16.22
CA GLN A 35 25.67 -35.52 -16.50
C GLN A 35 24.19 -35.15 -16.64
N LEU A 36 23.39 -35.99 -17.29
CA LEU A 36 21.95 -35.77 -17.43
C LEU A 36 21.18 -35.86 -16.11
N THR A 37 21.60 -36.70 -15.15
CA THR A 37 20.97 -36.73 -13.82
C THR A 37 21.34 -35.49 -13.02
N TRP A 38 22.62 -35.10 -13.02
CA TRP A 38 23.09 -33.88 -12.34
C TRP A 38 22.45 -32.60 -12.90
N GLN A 39 22.30 -32.50 -14.22
CA GLN A 39 21.61 -31.37 -14.84
C GLN A 39 20.13 -31.33 -14.45
N ARG A 40 19.43 -32.46 -14.48
CA ARG A 40 18.02 -32.54 -14.06
C ARG A 40 17.81 -32.16 -12.60
N GLU A 41 18.69 -32.61 -11.70
CA GLU A 41 18.62 -32.23 -10.29
C GLU A 41 18.83 -30.72 -10.10
N ARG A 42 19.79 -30.12 -10.82
CA ARG A 42 20.01 -28.67 -10.80
C ARG A 42 18.85 -27.88 -11.38
N GLU A 43 18.26 -28.36 -12.48
CA GLU A 43 17.07 -27.75 -13.08
C GLU A 43 15.89 -27.79 -12.10
N GLN A 44 15.65 -28.93 -11.46
CA GLN A 44 14.59 -29.04 -10.45
C GLN A 44 14.81 -28.13 -9.25
N ALA A 45 16.05 -28.05 -8.74
CA ALA A 45 16.40 -27.13 -7.66
C ALA A 45 16.24 -25.66 -8.09
N ALA A 46 16.66 -25.31 -9.32
CA ALA A 46 16.50 -23.97 -9.86
C ALA A 46 15.02 -23.59 -10.03
N LEU A 47 14.20 -24.50 -10.55
CA LEU A 47 12.75 -24.30 -10.68
C LEU A 47 12.10 -24.10 -9.31
N ALA A 48 12.46 -24.88 -8.30
CA ALA A 48 11.94 -24.70 -6.94
C ALA A 48 12.28 -23.31 -6.36
N VAL A 49 13.49 -22.80 -6.61
CA VAL A 49 13.89 -21.44 -6.20
C VAL A 49 13.11 -20.37 -6.98
N ILE A 50 12.93 -20.56 -8.29
CA ILE A 50 12.15 -19.64 -9.14
C ILE A 50 10.70 -19.60 -8.69
N ASP A 51 10.08 -20.74 -8.41
CA ASP A 51 8.70 -20.83 -7.91
C ASP A 51 8.55 -20.13 -6.55
N TRP A 52 9.51 -20.33 -5.65
CA TRP A 52 9.53 -19.63 -4.36
C TRP A 52 9.65 -18.11 -4.55
N GLN A 53 10.54 -17.64 -5.44
CA GLN A 53 10.67 -16.21 -5.74
C GLN A 53 9.40 -15.64 -6.38
N ASN A 54 8.78 -16.37 -7.32
CA ASN A 54 7.54 -15.96 -7.96
C ASN A 54 6.40 -15.84 -6.94
N ALA A 55 6.29 -16.77 -5.99
CA ALA A 55 5.32 -16.71 -4.92
C ALA A 55 5.52 -15.47 -4.05
N GLU A 56 6.75 -15.16 -3.67
CA GLU A 56 7.07 -13.98 -2.87
C GLU A 56 6.80 -12.67 -3.63
N GLN A 57 7.19 -12.58 -4.91
CA GLN A 57 6.87 -11.44 -5.76
C GLN A 57 5.37 -11.27 -5.97
N SER A 58 4.60 -12.35 -6.05
CA SER A 58 3.14 -12.29 -6.17
C SER A 58 2.51 -11.70 -4.90
N ARG A 59 3.03 -12.06 -3.71
CA ARG A 59 2.59 -11.51 -2.44
C ARG A 59 2.90 -10.02 -2.33
N ARG A 60 4.12 -9.62 -2.74
CA ARG A 60 4.52 -8.20 -2.79
C ARG A 60 3.63 -7.40 -3.72
N ARG A 61 3.41 -7.86 -4.95
CA ARG A 61 2.50 -7.21 -5.90
C ARG A 61 1.07 -7.10 -5.37
N ALA A 62 0.55 -8.14 -4.73
CA ALA A 62 -0.79 -8.09 -4.13
C ALA A 62 -0.89 -7.07 -2.99
N LEU A 63 0.17 -6.92 -2.18
CA LEU A 63 0.26 -5.88 -1.16
C LEU A 63 0.33 -4.48 -1.78
N GLU A 64 1.18 -4.30 -2.78
CA GLU A 64 1.34 -3.04 -3.52
C GLU A 64 0.02 -2.60 -4.16
N VAL A 65 -0.70 -3.51 -4.82
CA VAL A 65 -2.01 -3.22 -5.42
C VAL A 65 -3.02 -2.78 -4.36
N ARG A 66 -3.10 -3.47 -3.22
CA ARG A 66 -4.02 -3.07 -2.14
C ARG A 66 -3.67 -1.71 -1.56
N LEU A 67 -2.38 -1.44 -1.37
CA LEU A 67 -1.90 -0.17 -0.83
C LEU A 67 -2.20 0.97 -1.80
N HIS A 68 -1.93 0.77 -3.09
CA HIS A 68 -2.25 1.73 -4.13
C HIS A 68 -3.75 1.99 -4.25
N ASP A 69 -4.58 0.93 -4.23
CA ASP A 69 -6.04 1.07 -4.26
C ASP A 69 -6.57 1.85 -3.06
N SER A 70 -6.08 1.53 -1.86
CA SER A 70 -6.42 2.26 -0.63
C SER A 70 -6.00 3.72 -0.71
N ASP A 71 -4.77 4.01 -1.15
CA ASP A 71 -4.25 5.37 -1.27
C ASP A 71 -5.03 6.20 -2.28
N THR A 72 -5.37 5.61 -3.43
CA THR A 72 -6.20 6.28 -4.45
C THR A 72 -7.62 6.55 -3.96
N THR A 73 -8.18 5.65 -3.14
CA THR A 73 -9.50 5.82 -2.54
C THR A 73 -9.47 6.95 -1.51
N ILE A 74 -8.49 6.93 -0.59
CA ILE A 74 -8.30 7.98 0.41
C ILE A 74 -8.07 9.34 -0.26
N HIS A 75 -7.26 9.41 -1.32
CA HIS A 75 -7.03 10.65 -2.05
C HIS A 75 -8.31 11.20 -2.70
N LYS A 76 -9.14 10.33 -3.30
CA LYS A 76 -10.43 10.75 -3.87
C LYS A 76 -11.39 11.25 -2.80
N GLU A 77 -11.56 10.49 -1.71
CA GLU A 77 -12.42 10.88 -0.60
C GLU A 77 -11.98 12.22 0.02
N LEU A 78 -10.67 12.41 0.20
CA LEU A 78 -10.12 13.65 0.71
C LEU A 78 -10.35 14.83 -0.25
N SER A 79 -10.13 14.64 -1.55
CA SER A 79 -10.41 15.66 -2.58
C SER A 79 -11.89 16.03 -2.66
N ASP A 80 -12.77 15.04 -2.58
CA ASP A 80 -14.22 15.25 -2.60
C ASP A 80 -14.69 15.97 -1.34
N ALA A 81 -14.18 15.59 -0.17
CA ALA A 81 -14.45 16.26 1.09
C ALA A 81 -14.00 17.73 1.05
N GLN A 82 -12.78 18.00 0.59
CA GLN A 82 -12.26 19.37 0.41
C GLN A 82 -13.13 20.19 -0.53
N THR A 83 -13.55 19.62 -1.66
CA THR A 83 -14.43 20.28 -2.62
C THR A 83 -15.79 20.60 -2.00
N SER A 84 -16.36 19.68 -1.22
CA SER A 84 -17.63 19.89 -0.52
C SER A 84 -17.53 21.01 0.53
N GLN A 85 -16.43 21.05 1.29
CA GLN A 85 -16.17 22.08 2.29
C GLN A 85 -15.98 23.45 1.63
N ALA A 86 -15.25 23.53 0.52
CA ALA A 86 -15.09 24.75 -0.26
C ALA A 86 -16.44 25.28 -0.75
N ARG A 87 -17.31 24.40 -1.26
CA ARG A 87 -18.68 24.77 -1.66
C ARG A 87 -19.53 25.27 -0.48
N LEU A 88 -19.43 24.63 0.69
CA LEU A 88 -20.15 25.09 1.89
C LEU A 88 -19.66 26.46 2.36
N ARG A 89 -18.34 26.71 2.32
CA ARG A 89 -17.76 28.02 2.62
C ARG A 89 -18.25 29.10 1.65
N ASP A 90 -18.32 28.78 0.37
CA ASP A 90 -18.83 29.70 -0.66
C ASP A 90 -20.32 30.02 -0.45
N ARG A 91 -21.14 29.02 -0.08
CA ARG A 91 -22.56 29.20 0.28
C ARG A 91 -22.78 29.99 1.56
N LEU A 92 -21.91 29.82 2.56
CA LEU A 92 -21.88 30.66 3.77
C LEU A 92 -21.54 32.10 3.43
N ALA A 93 -20.58 32.33 2.51
CA ALA A 93 -20.17 33.66 2.09
C ALA A 93 -21.26 34.37 1.25
N THR A 94 -22.01 33.63 0.44
CA THR A 94 -23.11 34.14 -0.41
C THR A 94 -24.47 34.23 0.30
N ALA A 95 -24.49 34.04 1.63
CA ALA A 95 -25.67 34.12 2.50
C ALA A 95 -26.79 33.09 2.23
N ASP A 96 -26.53 32.08 1.40
CA ASP A 96 -27.47 31.00 1.04
C ASP A 96 -27.57 29.93 2.15
N LEU A 97 -26.55 29.87 3.02
CA LEU A 97 -26.55 29.07 4.26
C LEU A 97 -26.42 30.00 5.48
N ARG A 98 -27.40 30.01 6.38
CA ARG A 98 -27.38 30.84 7.60
C ARG A 98 -26.97 30.02 8.83
N LEU A 99 -25.89 30.43 9.49
CA LEU A 99 -25.46 29.81 10.74
C LEU A 99 -26.33 30.35 11.88
N SER A 100 -27.11 29.47 12.53
CA SER A 100 -27.92 29.83 13.70
C SER A 100 -27.19 29.42 14.98
N VAL A 101 -27.00 30.38 15.89
CA VAL A 101 -26.41 30.15 17.22
C VAL A 101 -27.53 30.21 18.25
N LEU A 102 -27.52 29.28 19.21
CA LEU A 102 -28.41 29.34 20.36
C LEU A 102 -28.04 30.56 21.22
N LEU A 103 -28.95 31.51 21.35
CA LEU A 103 -28.78 32.62 22.29
C LEU A 103 -28.89 32.04 23.71
N ALA A 104 -27.86 32.26 24.51
CA ALA A 104 -27.96 32.01 25.94
C ALA A 104 -28.96 33.02 26.52
N SER A 105 -30.10 32.55 27.01
CA SER A 105 -30.98 33.38 27.84
C SER A 105 -30.28 33.58 29.19
N PRO A 106 -29.93 34.82 29.59
CA PRO A 106 -29.42 35.05 30.93
C PRO A 106 -30.54 34.77 31.92
N SER A 107 -30.44 33.69 32.70
CA SER A 107 -31.22 33.55 33.93
C SER A 107 -30.61 34.46 35.00
N ILE A 108 -30.68 35.78 34.76
CA ILE A 108 -30.31 36.80 35.73
C ILE A 108 -31.60 37.53 36.08
N GLY A 109 -32.14 37.22 37.26
CA GLY A 109 -32.98 38.07 38.12
C GLY A 109 -34.13 38.88 37.49
N ASP A 110 -35.35 38.61 37.96
CA ASP A 110 -36.51 39.50 37.92
C ASP A 110 -37.26 39.67 36.59
N ALA A 111 -37.81 38.57 36.06
CA ALA A 111 -38.97 38.65 35.18
C ALA A 111 -40.09 37.71 35.67
N MET A 112 -41.22 38.32 36.02
CA MET A 112 -42.46 37.71 36.49
C MET A 112 -42.92 36.56 35.58
N PRO A 113 -43.39 35.40 36.10
CA PRO A 113 -43.89 34.32 35.26
C PRO A 113 -45.15 34.78 34.51
N ALA A 114 -45.07 34.80 33.18
CA ALA A 114 -46.25 34.95 32.33
C ALA A 114 -47.14 33.69 32.48
N ALA A 115 -48.45 33.92 32.58
CA ALA A 115 -49.47 32.91 32.83
C ALA A 115 -49.38 31.72 31.87
N ALA A 116 -49.56 30.52 32.42
CA ALA A 116 -49.62 29.27 31.67
C ALA A 116 -50.85 29.28 30.75
N ASP A 117 -50.62 29.12 29.45
CA ASP A 117 -51.68 28.83 28.48
C ASP A 117 -51.32 27.63 27.61
N ALA A 118 -52.37 27.01 27.06
CA ALA A 118 -52.48 25.60 26.75
C ALA A 118 -51.57 25.03 25.64
N SER A 119 -51.21 23.75 25.84
CA SER A 119 -50.86 22.74 24.83
C SER A 119 -49.71 23.04 23.85
N GLY A 120 -48.53 22.49 24.19
CA GLY A 120 -47.86 21.54 23.28
C GLY A 120 -47.10 22.08 22.08
N MET A 121 -46.18 23.04 22.26
CA MET A 121 -44.93 23.12 21.51
C MET A 121 -43.85 23.69 22.42
N VAL A 122 -42.82 22.90 22.74
CA VAL A 122 -41.63 23.41 23.42
C VAL A 122 -40.97 24.39 22.46
N HIS A 123 -41.05 25.69 22.73
CA HIS A 123 -40.23 26.67 22.04
C HIS A 123 -38.76 26.30 22.29
N GLY A 124 -38.08 25.78 21.25
CA GLY A 124 -36.63 25.59 21.31
C GLY A 124 -35.97 26.91 21.72
N SER A 125 -34.90 26.84 22.51
CA SER A 125 -34.16 28.02 23.01
C SER A 125 -33.95 29.03 21.88
N PRO A 126 -34.15 30.35 22.12
CA PRO A 126 -34.08 31.36 21.07
C PRO A 126 -32.75 31.23 20.31
N ARG A 127 -32.81 31.19 18.97
CA ARG A 127 -31.64 31.13 18.10
C ARG A 127 -31.48 32.45 17.35
N GLY A 128 -30.27 33.01 17.38
CA GLY A 128 -29.89 34.20 16.66
C GLY A 128 -29.13 33.81 15.41
N GLU A 129 -29.47 34.41 14.28
CA GLU A 129 -28.71 34.24 13.04
C GLU A 129 -27.42 35.06 13.13
N LEU A 130 -26.28 34.43 12.83
CA LEU A 130 -24.99 35.10 12.81
C LEU A 130 -24.78 35.79 11.46
N ASP A 131 -24.25 37.01 11.48
CA ASP A 131 -23.86 37.74 10.27
C ASP A 131 -22.90 36.88 9.40
N PRO A 132 -23.11 36.75 8.07
CA PRO A 132 -22.30 35.91 7.20
C PRO A 132 -20.79 36.21 7.26
N ALA A 133 -20.39 37.47 7.41
CA ALA A 133 -18.98 37.84 7.52
C ALA A 133 -18.39 37.43 8.89
N ALA A 134 -19.16 37.57 9.96
CA ALA A 134 -18.79 37.05 11.28
C ALA A 134 -18.70 35.51 11.29
N ALA A 135 -19.66 34.82 10.66
CA ALA A 135 -19.67 33.36 10.54
C ALA A 135 -18.46 32.84 9.76
N GLY A 136 -18.13 33.45 8.62
CA GLY A 136 -16.97 33.09 7.82
C GLY A 136 -15.65 33.26 8.56
N ARG A 137 -15.50 34.34 9.35
CA ARG A 137 -14.33 34.56 10.21
C ARG A 137 -14.17 33.50 11.30
N ILE A 138 -15.25 33.10 11.96
CA ILE A 138 -15.20 32.05 12.99
C ILE A 138 -14.72 30.74 12.39
N VAL A 139 -15.30 30.31 11.26
CA VAL A 139 -14.90 29.08 10.56
C VAL A 139 -13.44 29.12 10.10
N ALA A 140 -12.98 30.27 9.58
CA ALA A 140 -11.59 30.42 9.16
C ALA A 140 -10.61 30.29 10.35
N ILE A 141 -10.93 30.86 11.51
CA ILE A 141 -10.09 30.74 12.71
C ILE A 141 -9.99 29.28 13.17
N THR A 142 -11.09 28.52 13.18
CA THR A 142 -11.04 27.09 13.53
C THR A 142 -10.24 26.27 12.52
N ASP A 143 -10.37 26.56 11.22
CA ASP A 143 -9.61 25.90 10.15
C ASP A 143 -8.10 26.13 10.30
N TYR A 144 -7.66 27.38 10.54
CA TYR A 144 -6.25 27.67 10.83
C TYR A 144 -5.76 27.02 12.13
N GLY A 145 -6.62 26.98 13.15
CA GLY A 145 -6.30 26.33 14.42
C GLY A 145 -6.04 24.83 14.27
N ASP A 146 -6.88 24.14 13.51
CA ASP A 146 -6.73 22.71 13.23
C ASP A 146 -5.44 22.42 12.44
N GLN A 147 -5.17 23.21 11.39
CA GLN A 147 -3.91 23.12 10.63
C GLN A 147 -2.68 23.33 11.52
N GLY A 148 -2.73 24.30 12.44
CA GLY A 148 -1.66 24.53 13.41
C GLY A 148 -1.43 23.35 14.37
N LEU A 149 -2.51 22.73 14.85
CA LEU A 149 -2.42 21.54 15.71
C LEU A 149 -1.87 20.32 14.96
N ILE A 150 -2.23 20.15 13.69
CA ILE A 150 -1.67 19.10 12.82
C ILE A 150 -0.16 19.31 12.65
N ALA A 151 0.27 20.54 12.32
CA ALA A 151 1.68 20.88 12.17
C ALA A 151 2.47 20.64 13.46
N LEU A 152 1.92 21.03 14.62
CA LEU A 152 2.55 20.78 15.91
C LEU A 152 2.71 19.28 16.21
N LYS A 153 1.67 18.48 15.95
CA LYS A 153 1.74 17.02 16.09
C LYS A 153 2.82 16.41 15.19
N ALA A 154 2.95 16.89 13.96
CA ALA A 154 4.01 16.46 13.05
C ALA A 154 5.41 16.79 13.58
N CYS A 155 5.62 18.00 14.11
CA CYS A 155 6.89 18.38 14.76
C CYS A 155 7.19 17.50 15.99
N GLN A 156 6.18 17.21 16.82
CA GLN A 156 6.34 16.35 18.00
C GLN A 156 6.70 14.91 17.62
N ALA A 157 6.10 14.37 16.56
CA ALA A 157 6.41 13.04 16.04
C ALA A 157 7.87 12.97 15.56
N TYR A 158 8.30 13.95 14.75
CA TYR A 158 9.68 14.05 14.25
C TYR A 158 10.72 14.09 15.37
N VAL A 159 10.49 14.91 16.41
CA VAL A 159 11.39 14.98 17.56
C VAL A 159 11.45 13.64 18.31
N ARG A 160 10.33 12.92 18.42
CA ARG A 160 10.30 11.61 19.07
C ARG A 160 11.04 10.53 18.27
N GLU A 161 11.01 10.59 16.95
CA GLU A 161 11.77 9.67 16.08
C GLU A 161 13.28 9.88 16.17
N ILE A 162 13.75 11.13 16.29
CA ILE A 162 15.19 11.43 16.40
C ILE A 162 15.73 11.20 17.83
N ALA A 163 14.86 11.27 18.83
CA ALA A 163 15.23 11.02 20.22
C ALA A 163 15.30 9.52 20.59
N HIS A 164 14.99 8.62 19.65
CA HIS A 164 15.14 7.17 19.76
C HIS A 164 16.39 6.67 19.04
#